data_AF-A0A7X9BQT4-F1
#
_entry.id   AF-A0A7X9BQT4-F1
#
_cell.length_a   1.000
_cell.length_b   1.000
_cell.length_c   1.000
_cell.angle_alpha   90.00
_cell.angle_beta   90.00
_cell.angle_gamma   90.00
#
_symmetry.space_group_name_H-M   'P 1'
#
loop_
_entity.id
_entity.type
_entity.pdbx_description
1 polymer ?
#
loop_
_entity_poly.entity_id
_entity_poly.type
_entity_poly.pdbx_seq_one_letter_code
_entity_poly.pdbx_strand_id
1 'polypeptide(L)'
;MGVFQIYVNLALTFKLFFVRDRTDYLKIIVFVVTILTTFSTPGIFHLTLILIAFAADSMNKKHINRLIKTATVLFFIMAIVVLINQQVLTLVESSINKLVTQGTSYQIRLASIIGNLKAWIEKPFFGHGIDNGIQRALDLHLRQFSMHNTSTTTSFLAIYGFPFVIVVTAPMLLLFRKIDSKTISKCLLLVGLFTSIESQRLIYDQFLYVLYFSYFMRQKTLRIDDGLDKVSGSRKEMSNV
;
A
#
# COMPACT_ATOMS: atom_id res chain seq x y z
N MET A 1 6.30 -11.65 6.86
CA MET A 1 4.98 -11.10 7.27
C MET A 1 4.73 -9.67 6.76
N GLY A 2 5.72 -8.78 6.68
CA GLY A 2 5.49 -7.38 6.30
C GLY A 2 5.08 -7.12 4.85
N VAL A 3 5.33 -8.05 3.92
CA VAL A 3 4.85 -7.94 2.52
C VAL A 3 3.37 -8.30 2.41
N PHE A 4 2.93 -9.36 3.11
CA PHE A 4 1.55 -9.82 3.08
C PHE A 4 0.55 -8.73 3.50
N GLN A 5 0.85 -7.96 4.55
CA GLN A 5 -0.03 -6.86 4.97
C GLN A 5 -0.22 -5.78 3.89
N ILE A 6 0.77 -5.57 3.00
CA ILE A 6 0.66 -4.60 1.90
C ILE A 6 -0.45 -5.03 0.96
N TYR A 7 -0.51 -6.32 0.62
CA TYR A 7 -1.52 -6.86 -0.27
C TYR A 7 -2.91 -6.86 0.34
N VAL A 8 -3.04 -7.17 1.62
CA VAL A 8 -4.36 -7.13 2.28
C VAL A 8 -4.86 -5.69 2.42
N ASN A 9 -3.99 -4.73 2.77
CA ASN A 9 -4.34 -3.31 2.79
C ASN A 9 -4.71 -2.77 1.40
N LEU A 10 -3.98 -3.16 0.37
CA LEU A 10 -4.34 -2.82 -1.01
C LEU A 10 -5.67 -3.43 -1.40
N ALA A 11 -5.90 -4.73 -1.15
CA ALA A 11 -7.16 -5.40 -1.46
C ALA A 11 -8.36 -4.72 -0.78
N LEU A 12 -8.21 -4.32 0.50
CA LEU A 12 -9.21 -3.54 1.22
C LEU A 12 -9.44 -2.16 0.56
N THR A 13 -8.37 -1.47 0.17
CA THR A 13 -8.45 -0.19 -0.55
C THR A 13 -9.20 -0.34 -1.86
N PHE A 14 -8.87 -1.36 -2.67
CA PHE A 14 -9.59 -1.66 -3.90
C PHE A 14 -11.07 -1.96 -3.64
N LYS A 15 -11.38 -2.76 -2.62
CA LYS A 15 -12.77 -3.11 -2.29
C LYS A 15 -13.59 -1.90 -1.84
N LEU A 16 -13.01 -0.98 -1.06
CA LEU A 16 -13.74 0.19 -0.54
C LEU A 16 -13.84 1.33 -1.56
N PHE A 17 -12.82 1.53 -2.39
CA PHE A 17 -12.70 2.73 -3.22
C PHE A 17 -12.78 2.49 -4.73
N PHE A 18 -12.49 1.28 -5.22
CA PHE A 18 -12.52 0.96 -6.66
C PHE A 18 -13.69 0.06 -7.06
N VAL A 19 -14.09 -0.87 -6.20
CA VAL A 19 -15.17 -1.84 -6.46
C VAL A 19 -16.34 -1.56 -5.50
N ARG A 20 -17.00 -0.42 -5.73
CA ARG A 20 -18.13 0.09 -4.92
C ARG A 20 -19.45 -0.70 -5.09
N ASP A 21 -19.42 -1.85 -5.76
CA ASP A 21 -20.55 -2.77 -5.86
C ASP A 21 -21.03 -3.22 -4.47
N ARG A 22 -22.24 -3.81 -4.39
CA ARG A 22 -22.91 -4.24 -3.14
C ARG A 22 -21.89 -4.61 -2.06
N THR A 23 -21.94 -3.87 -0.96
CA THR A 23 -20.95 -3.93 0.11
C THR A 23 -20.93 -5.34 0.69
N ASP A 24 -19.90 -6.09 0.31
CA ASP A 24 -19.66 -7.44 0.83
C ASP A 24 -18.97 -7.30 2.19
N TYR A 25 -19.80 -7.11 3.21
CA TYR A 25 -19.36 -6.87 4.58
C TYR A 25 -18.45 -8.00 5.10
N LEU A 26 -18.70 -9.25 4.68
CA LEU A 26 -17.89 -10.39 5.08
C LEU A 26 -16.44 -10.22 4.61
N LYS A 27 -16.23 -9.84 3.33
CA LYS A 27 -14.88 -9.61 2.80
C LYS A 27 -14.15 -8.48 3.51
N ILE A 28 -14.85 -7.39 3.83
CA ILE A 28 -14.26 -6.26 4.56
C ILE A 28 -13.81 -6.71 5.96
N ILE A 29 -14.67 -7.45 6.67
CA ILE A 29 -14.37 -7.99 8.00
C ILE A 29 -13.15 -8.91 7.93
N VAL A 30 -13.13 -9.83 6.95
CA VAL A 30 -12.00 -10.75 6.75
C VAL A 30 -10.71 -9.97 6.52
N PHE A 31 -10.70 -8.94 5.67
CA PHE A 31 -9.50 -8.12 5.46
C PHE A 31 -9.05 -7.39 6.73
N VAL A 32 -9.97 -6.77 7.47
CA VAL A 32 -9.66 -6.05 8.72
C VAL A 32 -9.05 -6.99 9.75
N VAL A 33 -9.70 -8.13 10.03
CA VAL A 33 -9.19 -9.13 10.97
C VAL A 33 -7.83 -9.64 10.51
N THR A 34 -7.69 -9.97 9.23
CA THR A 34 -6.42 -10.44 8.67
C THR A 34 -5.30 -9.43 8.91
N ILE A 35 -5.51 -8.13 8.60
CA ILE A 35 -4.50 -7.09 8.82
C ILE A 35 -4.11 -7.00 10.30
N LEU A 36 -5.09 -6.99 11.21
CA LEU A 36 -4.83 -6.90 12.64
C LEU A 36 -4.06 -8.14 13.16
N THR A 37 -4.39 -9.35 12.67
CA THR A 37 -3.64 -10.57 13.01
C THR A 37 -2.22 -10.62 12.44
N THR A 38 -1.84 -9.74 11.51
CA THR A 38 -0.44 -9.67 11.04
C THR A 38 0.52 -9.12 12.09
N PHE A 39 -0.01 -8.46 13.14
CA PHE A 39 0.76 -7.73 14.15
C PHE A 39 1.84 -6.82 13.53
N SER A 40 1.52 -6.24 12.36
CA SER A 40 2.44 -5.40 11.61
C SER A 40 2.14 -3.93 11.86
N THR A 41 3.05 -3.22 12.53
CA THR A 41 2.89 -1.78 12.82
C THR A 41 2.54 -0.95 11.57
N PRO A 42 3.26 -1.09 10.43
CA PRO A 42 2.89 -0.38 9.19
C PRO A 42 1.52 -0.81 8.65
N GLY A 43 1.16 -2.09 8.81
CA GLY A 43 -0.12 -2.62 8.34
C GLY A 43 -1.31 -2.09 9.13
N ILE A 44 -1.20 -2.03 10.46
CA ILE A 44 -2.22 -1.46 11.35
C ILE A 44 -2.34 0.06 11.11
N PHE A 45 -1.20 0.75 10.96
CA PHE A 45 -1.19 2.17 10.63
C PHE A 45 -1.91 2.46 9.31
N HIS A 46 -1.59 1.70 8.25
CA HIS A 46 -2.25 1.85 6.95
C HIS A 46 -3.74 1.53 7.03
N LEU A 47 -4.15 0.48 7.74
CA LEU A 47 -5.56 0.18 7.98
C LEU A 47 -6.30 1.37 8.62
N THR A 48 -5.71 1.99 9.64
CA THR A 48 -6.29 3.18 10.28
C THR A 48 -6.49 4.31 9.27
N LEU A 49 -5.49 4.57 8.41
CA LEU A 49 -5.62 5.58 7.35
C LEU A 49 -6.71 5.23 6.32
N ILE A 50 -6.85 3.95 5.95
CA ILE A 50 -7.94 3.47 5.06
C ILE A 50 -9.30 3.75 5.71
N LEU A 51 -9.48 3.44 6.99
CA LEU A 51 -10.75 3.64 7.70
C LEU A 51 -11.09 5.13 7.85
N ILE A 52 -10.11 5.98 8.17
CA ILE A 52 -10.29 7.45 8.22
C ILE A 52 -10.65 7.99 6.83
N ALA A 53 -9.91 7.57 5.79
CA ALA A 53 -10.17 7.97 4.42
C ALA A 53 -11.58 7.58 3.98
N PHE A 54 -12.02 6.38 4.36
CA PHE A 54 -13.34 5.87 4.05
C PHE A 54 -14.42 6.66 4.78
N ALA A 55 -14.25 6.91 6.07
CA ALA A 55 -15.18 7.72 6.86
C ALA A 55 -15.32 9.14 6.29
N ALA A 56 -14.21 9.80 5.94
CA ALA A 56 -14.20 11.14 5.37
C ALA A 56 -14.96 11.23 4.03
N ASP A 57 -14.87 10.20 3.19
CA ASP A 57 -15.55 10.12 1.89
C ASP A 57 -17.06 9.82 2.03
N SER A 58 -17.46 9.32 3.20
CA SER A 58 -18.73 8.63 3.39
C SER A 58 -19.73 9.32 4.32
N MET A 59 -19.37 10.49 4.86
CA MET A 59 -20.15 11.21 5.89
C MET A 59 -21.64 11.46 5.55
N ASN A 60 -22.05 11.35 4.28
CA ASN A 60 -23.44 11.57 3.86
C ASN A 60 -24.27 10.29 3.62
N LYS A 61 -23.77 9.08 3.86
CA LYS A 61 -24.52 7.83 3.55
C LYS A 61 -24.81 6.98 4.79
N LYS A 62 -26.10 6.80 5.10
CA LYS A 62 -26.64 6.05 6.27
C LYS A 62 -26.05 4.62 6.43
N HIS A 63 -25.75 3.93 5.34
CA HIS A 63 -25.16 2.58 5.35
C HIS A 63 -23.71 2.52 5.86
N ILE A 64 -22.97 3.63 5.79
CA ILE A 64 -21.55 3.67 6.15
C ILE A 64 -21.38 3.82 7.66
N ASN A 65 -22.34 4.46 8.33
CA ASN A 65 -22.37 4.51 9.78
C ASN A 65 -22.48 3.10 10.40
N ARG A 66 -23.10 2.14 9.70
CA ARG A 66 -23.12 0.73 10.11
C ARG A 66 -21.76 0.05 9.92
N LEU A 67 -21.07 0.27 8.80
CA LEU A 67 -19.73 -0.30 8.55
C LEU A 67 -18.72 0.20 9.59
N ILE A 68 -18.67 1.51 9.83
CA ILE A 68 -17.77 2.12 10.82
C ILE A 68 -18.07 1.54 12.19
N LYS A 69 -19.34 1.47 12.59
CA LYS A 69 -19.74 0.83 13.85
C LYS A 69 -19.30 -0.63 13.93
N THR A 70 -19.47 -1.42 12.88
CA THR A 70 -19.04 -2.83 12.85
C THR A 70 -17.52 -2.96 12.92
N ALA A 71 -16.76 -2.14 12.19
CA ALA A 71 -15.31 -2.14 12.24
C ALA A 71 -14.78 -1.71 13.63
N THR A 72 -15.40 -0.70 14.24
CA THR A 72 -15.11 -0.28 15.61
C THR A 72 -15.40 -1.40 16.61
N VAL A 73 -16.55 -2.08 16.49
CA VAL A 73 -16.90 -3.21 17.36
C VAL A 73 -15.91 -4.36 17.19
N LEU A 74 -15.50 -4.70 15.96
CA LEU A 74 -14.49 -5.72 15.71
C LEU A 74 -13.12 -5.34 16.26
N PHE A 75 -12.74 -4.06 16.16
CA PHE A 75 -11.52 -3.55 16.78
C PHE A 75 -11.56 -3.74 18.31
N PHE A 76 -12.69 -3.42 18.96
CA PHE A 76 -12.86 -3.64 20.40
C PHE A 76 -12.86 -5.13 20.78
N ILE A 77 -13.53 -5.99 20.02
CA ILE A 77 -13.49 -7.45 20.23
C ILE A 77 -12.04 -7.94 20.14
N MET A 78 -11.28 -7.44 19.16
CA MET A 78 -9.89 -7.83 19.01
C MET A 78 -9.01 -7.31 20.14
N ALA A 79 -9.26 -6.08 20.63
CA ALA A 79 -8.59 -5.56 21.82
C ALA A 79 -8.88 -6.43 23.05
N ILE A 80 -10.11 -6.92 23.21
CA ILE A 80 -10.48 -7.85 24.29
C ILE A 80 -9.74 -9.19 24.14
N VAL A 81 -9.69 -9.76 22.92
CA VAL A 81 -8.94 -11.00 22.66
C VAL A 81 -7.45 -10.85 22.97
N VAL A 82 -6.86 -9.70 22.64
CA VAL A 82 -5.48 -9.37 22.98
C VAL A 82 -5.26 -9.34 24.49
N LEU A 83 -6.17 -8.73 25.26
CA LEU A 83 -6.06 -8.62 26.71
C LEU A 83 -6.21 -9.95 27.44
N ILE A 84 -7.00 -10.89 26.89
CA ILE A 84 -7.26 -12.19 27.53
C ILE A 84 -6.17 -13.22 27.21
N ASN A 85 -5.50 -13.09 26.06
CA ASN A 85 -4.49 -14.07 25.64
C ASN A 85 -3.07 -13.52 25.84
N GLN A 86 -2.35 -14.06 26.84
CA GLN A 86 -0.99 -13.63 27.21
C GLN A 86 0.03 -13.72 26.06
N GLN A 87 -0.10 -14.73 25.18
CA GLN A 87 0.79 -14.87 24.01
C GLN A 87 0.49 -13.78 22.97
N VAL A 88 -0.78 -13.40 22.82
CA VAL A 88 -1.16 -12.30 21.93
C VAL A 88 -0.77 -10.95 22.55
N LEU A 89 -0.94 -10.78 23.86
CA LEU A 89 -0.54 -9.59 24.58
C LEU A 89 0.95 -9.31 24.41
N THR A 90 1.80 -10.33 24.59
CA THR A 90 3.26 -10.19 24.38
C THR A 90 3.63 -9.82 22.93
N LEU A 91 2.92 -10.33 21.93
CA LEU A 91 3.10 -9.92 20.53
C LEU A 91 2.68 -8.46 20.28
N VAL A 92 1.59 -8.02 20.91
CA VAL A 92 1.12 -6.63 20.84
C VAL A 92 2.06 -5.69 21.57
N GLU A 93 2.50 -6.03 22.77
CA GLU A 93 3.51 -5.29 23.53
C GLU A 93 4.82 -5.17 22.73
N SER A 94 5.28 -6.25 22.11
CA SER A 94 6.44 -6.21 21.20
C SER A 94 6.22 -5.22 20.05
N SER A 95 5.00 -5.15 19.51
CA SER A 95 4.64 -4.27 18.40
C SER A 95 4.49 -2.80 18.81
N ILE A 96 3.99 -2.54 20.03
CA ILE A 96 3.90 -1.20 20.65
C ILE A 96 5.29 -0.73 21.09
N ASN A 97 6.12 -1.61 21.63
CA ASN A 97 7.50 -1.28 22.00
C ASN A 97 8.31 -0.85 20.77
N LYS A 98 8.03 -1.40 19.58
CA LYS A 98 8.60 -0.91 18.30
C LYS A 98 8.17 0.51 17.92
N LEU A 99 7.07 1.02 18.48
CA LEU A 99 6.57 2.40 18.27
C LEU A 99 7.12 3.38 19.30
N VAL A 100 7.20 2.96 20.57
CA VAL A 100 7.54 3.84 21.71
C VAL A 100 9.03 3.99 21.90
N THR A 101 9.79 2.89 21.77
CA THR A 101 11.24 2.98 21.77
C THR A 101 11.70 3.44 20.39
N GLN A 102 12.73 4.30 20.31
CA GLN A 102 13.51 4.46 19.07
C GLN A 102 14.30 3.17 18.78
N GLY A 103 13.58 2.05 18.72
CA GLY A 103 14.14 0.72 18.71
C GLY A 103 14.90 0.46 17.44
N THR A 104 15.68 -0.61 17.47
CA THR A 104 16.52 -1.10 16.38
C THR A 104 15.81 -1.05 15.01
N SER A 105 14.50 -1.35 14.95
CA SER A 105 13.74 -1.29 13.69
C SER A 105 13.61 0.10 13.08
N TYR A 106 13.47 1.17 13.88
CA TYR A 106 13.36 2.54 13.36
C TYR A 106 14.72 2.99 12.81
N GLN A 107 15.78 2.76 13.58
CA GLN A 107 17.15 3.08 13.17
C GLN A 107 17.56 2.34 11.89
N ILE A 108 17.20 1.06 11.76
CA ILE A 108 17.47 0.27 10.55
C ILE A 108 16.75 0.82 9.32
N ARG A 109 15.50 1.30 9.47
CA ARG A 109 14.75 1.89 8.35
C ARG A 109 15.36 3.21 7.90
N LEU A 110 15.70 4.08 8.85
CA LEU A 110 16.41 5.33 8.55
C LEU A 110 17.77 5.05 7.91
N ALA A 111 18.55 4.11 8.47
CA ALA A 111 19.84 3.73 7.93
C ALA A 111 19.73 3.16 6.51
N SER A 112 18.67 2.40 6.23
CA SER A 112 18.38 1.87 4.88
C SER A 112 18.14 3.02 3.90
N ILE A 113 17.27 3.96 4.27
CA ILE A 113 16.97 5.15 3.46
C ILE A 113 18.24 5.95 3.18
N ILE A 114 19.01 6.27 4.23
CA ILE A 114 20.22 7.10 4.10
C ILE A 114 21.30 6.37 3.28
N GLY A 115 21.54 5.08 3.54
CA GLY A 115 22.53 4.28 2.80
C GLY A 115 22.19 4.19 1.32
N ASN A 116 20.91 3.93 1.00
CA ASN A 116 20.44 3.89 -0.38
C ASN A 116 20.53 5.26 -1.08
N LEU A 117 20.18 6.35 -0.39
CA LEU A 117 20.30 7.71 -0.96
C LEU A 117 21.75 8.09 -1.23
N LYS A 118 22.68 7.75 -0.31
CA LYS A 118 24.12 7.95 -0.54
C LYS A 118 24.61 7.15 -1.74
N ALA A 119 24.21 5.88 -1.87
CA ALA A 119 24.56 5.07 -3.03
C ALA A 119 23.98 5.65 -4.32
N TRP A 120 22.74 6.13 -4.30
CA TRP A 120 22.09 6.74 -5.46
C TRP A 120 22.79 8.01 -5.95
N ILE A 121 23.24 8.89 -5.04
CA ILE A 121 23.94 10.14 -5.40
C ILE A 121 25.19 9.88 -6.24
N GLU A 122 25.86 8.72 -6.06
CA GLU A 122 27.03 8.35 -6.86
C GLU A 122 26.68 7.98 -8.32
N LYS A 123 25.49 7.44 -8.56
CA LYS A 123 25.02 7.02 -9.90
C LYS A 123 23.52 7.30 -10.09
N PRO A 124 23.11 8.57 -10.22
CA PRO A 124 21.71 8.94 -10.09
C PRO A 124 20.81 8.46 -11.23
N PHE A 125 21.34 8.31 -12.45
CA PHE A 125 20.56 7.99 -13.64
C PHE A 125 20.41 6.49 -13.90
N PHE A 126 21.46 5.69 -13.66
CA PHE A 126 21.46 4.26 -14.00
C PHE A 126 21.62 3.34 -12.78
N GLY A 127 21.82 3.92 -11.60
CA GLY A 127 22.10 3.16 -10.38
C GLY A 127 23.37 2.32 -10.49
N HIS A 128 23.53 1.39 -9.56
CA HIS A 128 24.70 0.51 -9.48
C HIS A 128 24.45 -0.90 -10.02
N GLY A 129 23.20 -1.25 -10.35
CA GLY A 129 22.78 -2.65 -10.54
C GLY A 129 22.40 -3.30 -9.22
N ILE A 130 21.76 -4.47 -9.27
CA ILE A 130 21.10 -5.09 -8.10
C ILE A 130 22.09 -5.39 -6.97
N ASP A 131 23.09 -6.23 -7.23
CA ASP A 131 24.02 -6.67 -6.18
C ASP A 131 24.90 -5.50 -5.69
N ASN A 132 25.46 -4.73 -6.63
CA ASN A 132 26.32 -3.60 -6.31
C ASN A 132 25.56 -2.48 -5.59
N GLY A 133 24.30 -2.20 -5.94
CA GLY A 133 23.50 -1.16 -5.28
C GLY A 133 23.16 -1.53 -3.83
N ILE A 134 22.81 -2.79 -3.60
CA ILE A 134 22.58 -3.32 -2.24
C ILE A 134 23.87 -3.25 -1.42
N GLN A 135 24.98 -3.73 -1.98
CA GLN A 135 26.26 -3.75 -1.30
C GLN A 135 26.77 -2.33 -1.01
N ARG A 136 26.60 -1.41 -1.96
CA ARG A 136 27.02 -0.02 -1.80
C ARG A 136 26.23 0.70 -0.70
N ALA A 137 24.92 0.47 -0.61
CA ALA A 137 24.11 1.03 0.47
C ALA A 137 24.53 0.49 1.86
N LEU A 138 24.93 -0.79 1.93
CA LEU A 138 25.50 -1.40 3.14
C LEU A 138 26.80 -0.72 3.54
N ASP A 139 27.74 -0.60 2.60
CA ASP A 139 29.08 -0.06 2.88
C ASP A 139 29.05 1.43 3.24
N LEU A 140 28.12 2.22 2.66
CA LEU A 140 28.05 3.66 2.88
C LEU A 140 27.39 4.08 4.20
N HIS A 141 26.52 3.24 4.77
CA HIS A 141 25.83 3.59 6.02
C HIS A 141 25.14 2.42 6.72
N LEU A 142 24.47 1.53 5.98
CA LEU A 142 23.52 0.60 6.57
C LEU A 142 24.17 -0.50 7.42
N ARG A 143 25.39 -0.95 7.07
CA ARG A 143 26.09 -2.05 7.79
C ARG A 143 26.33 -1.76 9.28
N GLN A 144 26.38 -0.48 9.68
CA GLN A 144 26.51 -0.08 11.08
C GLN A 144 25.28 -0.41 11.93
N PHE A 145 24.12 -0.63 11.28
CA PHE A 145 22.83 -0.83 11.95
C PHE A 145 22.22 -2.20 11.62
N SER A 146 22.36 -2.67 10.37
CA SER A 146 21.86 -3.97 9.94
C SER A 146 22.45 -4.41 8.61
N MET A 147 22.39 -5.71 8.34
CA MET A 147 22.59 -6.27 6.99
C MET A 147 21.30 -6.27 6.17
N HIS A 148 20.16 -5.94 6.78
CA HIS A 148 18.86 -5.94 6.12
C HIS A 148 18.46 -4.53 5.68
N ASN A 149 18.25 -4.38 4.37
CA ASN A 149 17.69 -3.18 3.78
C ASN A 149 16.17 -3.31 3.71
N THR A 150 15.45 -2.30 4.20
CA THR A 150 13.98 -2.35 4.35
C THR A 150 13.23 -1.30 3.54
N SER A 151 13.89 -0.50 2.71
CA SER A 151 13.24 0.61 1.98
C SER A 151 13.17 0.30 0.48
N THR A 152 11.96 0.18 -0.07
CA THR A 152 11.77 -0.17 -1.49
C THR A 152 12.14 0.97 -2.44
N THR A 153 11.60 2.18 -2.25
CA THR A 153 11.79 3.26 -3.24
C THR A 153 13.24 3.71 -3.30
N THR A 154 13.89 3.87 -2.15
CA THR A 154 15.30 4.27 -2.13
C THR A 154 16.21 3.14 -2.63
N SER A 155 15.85 1.86 -2.40
CA SER A 155 16.56 0.74 -3.02
C SER A 155 16.44 0.80 -4.55
N PHE A 156 15.27 1.12 -5.09
CA PHE A 156 15.14 1.30 -6.54
C PHE A 156 16.00 2.44 -7.08
N LEU A 157 16.11 3.56 -6.36
CA LEU A 157 17.02 4.64 -6.73
C LEU A 157 18.49 4.17 -6.76
N ALA A 158 18.94 3.49 -5.72
CA ALA A 158 20.32 2.99 -5.63
C ALA A 158 20.66 1.94 -6.70
N ILE A 159 19.70 1.05 -7.00
CA ILE A 159 19.90 -0.08 -7.90
C ILE A 159 19.72 0.32 -9.36
N TYR A 160 18.64 1.02 -9.71
CA TYR A 160 18.21 1.26 -11.09
C TYR A 160 18.30 2.72 -11.52
N GLY A 161 18.48 3.65 -10.58
CA GLY A 161 18.47 5.08 -10.86
C GLY A 161 17.07 5.68 -10.98
N PHE A 162 17.04 7.00 -11.10
CA PHE A 162 15.82 7.81 -11.08
C PHE A 162 14.83 7.55 -12.24
N PRO A 163 15.26 7.38 -13.51
CA PRO A 163 14.34 7.10 -14.61
C PRO A 163 13.49 5.85 -14.37
N PHE A 164 14.10 4.77 -13.87
CA PHE A 164 13.38 3.55 -13.54
C PHE A 164 12.36 3.77 -12.43
N VAL A 165 12.74 4.49 -11.37
CA VAL A 165 11.83 4.81 -10.26
C VAL A 165 10.61 5.57 -10.74
N ILE A 166 10.76 6.54 -11.65
CA ILE A 166 9.60 7.24 -12.24
C ILE A 166 8.68 6.25 -12.96
N VAL A 167 9.23 5.42 -13.84
CA VAL A 167 8.45 4.46 -14.65
C VAL A 167 7.66 3.51 -13.76
N VAL A 168 8.23 3.09 -12.64
CA VAL A 168 7.64 2.12 -11.72
C VAL A 168 6.67 2.76 -10.73
N THR A 169 6.96 3.94 -10.18
CA THR A 169 6.13 4.58 -9.14
C THR A 169 5.04 5.49 -9.68
N ALA A 170 5.25 6.17 -10.80
CA ALA A 170 4.27 7.10 -11.37
C ALA A 170 2.93 6.43 -11.73
N PRO A 171 2.89 5.23 -12.34
CA PRO A 171 1.63 4.55 -12.66
C PRO A 171 0.77 4.27 -11.42
N MET A 172 1.41 3.97 -10.29
CA MET A 172 0.73 3.79 -9.02
C MET A 172 0.08 5.10 -8.55
N LEU A 173 0.81 6.21 -8.58
CA LEU A 173 0.25 7.52 -8.24
C LEU A 173 -0.93 7.89 -9.14
N LEU A 174 -0.81 7.60 -10.44
CA LEU A 174 -1.89 7.82 -11.42
C LEU A 174 -3.12 6.95 -11.16
N LEU A 175 -2.94 5.73 -10.65
CA LEU A 175 -4.04 4.86 -10.23
C LEU A 175 -4.85 5.49 -9.09
N PHE A 176 -4.19 6.02 -8.06
CA PHE A 176 -4.87 6.65 -6.93
C PHE A 176 -5.57 7.96 -7.32
N ARG A 177 -5.08 8.66 -8.35
CA ARG A 177 -5.78 9.84 -8.91
C ARG A 177 -7.17 9.49 -9.47
N LYS A 178 -7.34 8.28 -10.01
CA LYS A 178 -8.60 7.78 -10.58
C LYS A 178 -9.65 7.38 -9.55
N ILE A 179 -9.32 7.34 -8.26
CA ILE A 179 -10.30 7.08 -7.22
C ILE A 179 -11.33 8.21 -7.21
N ASP A 180 -12.61 7.88 -7.26
CA ASP A 180 -13.70 8.84 -7.08
C ASP A 180 -13.92 9.12 -5.58
N SER A 181 -12.98 9.83 -4.96
CA SER A 181 -13.02 10.20 -3.55
C SER A 181 -12.48 11.62 -3.32
N LYS A 182 -12.74 12.15 -2.12
CA LYS A 182 -12.14 13.42 -1.67
C LYS A 182 -10.61 13.38 -1.72
N THR A 183 -9.98 14.53 -1.98
CA THR A 183 -8.51 14.68 -2.02
C THR A 183 -7.85 14.23 -0.72
N ILE A 184 -8.45 14.56 0.43
CA ILE A 184 -7.93 14.13 1.73
C ILE A 184 -7.85 12.60 1.82
N SER A 185 -8.89 11.88 1.38
CA SER A 185 -8.91 10.41 1.35
C SER A 185 -7.81 9.86 0.43
N LYS A 186 -7.59 10.46 -0.74
CA LYS A 186 -6.49 10.08 -1.65
C LYS A 186 -5.12 10.25 -0.99
N CYS A 187 -4.89 11.38 -0.32
CA CYS A 187 -3.64 11.65 0.38
C CYS A 187 -3.39 10.64 1.52
N LEU A 188 -4.41 10.35 2.35
CA LEU A 188 -4.30 9.37 3.44
C LEU A 188 -3.95 7.98 2.92
N LEU A 189 -4.60 7.54 1.85
CA LEU A 189 -4.32 6.24 1.23
C LEU A 189 -2.90 6.18 0.64
N LEU A 190 -2.45 7.25 -0.03
CA LEU A 190 -1.09 7.34 -0.57
C LEU A 190 -0.04 7.29 0.54
N VAL A 191 -0.23 8.06 1.63
CA VAL A 191 0.68 8.03 2.78
C VAL A 191 0.76 6.63 3.37
N GLY A 192 -0.38 5.98 3.63
CA GLY A 192 -0.40 4.63 4.20
C GLY A 192 0.31 3.61 3.31
N LEU A 193 0.14 3.74 2.00
CA LEU A 193 0.78 2.87 1.01
C LEU A 193 2.28 3.07 0.93
N PHE A 194 2.76 4.33 0.87
CA PHE A 194 4.19 4.62 0.92
C PHE A 194 4.82 4.13 2.22
N THR A 195 4.20 4.40 3.38
CA THR A 195 4.70 3.86 4.66
C THR A 195 4.78 2.33 4.67
N SER A 196 3.81 1.66 4.03
CA SER A 196 3.79 0.20 3.91
C SER A 196 4.90 -0.34 3.01
N ILE A 197 5.10 0.27 1.85
CA ILE A 197 6.13 -0.11 0.87
C ILE A 197 7.54 0.19 1.40
N GLU A 198 7.72 1.31 2.11
CA GLU A 198 9.00 1.68 2.73
C GLU A 198 9.33 0.86 3.99
N SER A 199 8.40 0.03 4.46
CA SER A 199 8.66 -0.88 5.57
C SER A 199 9.30 -2.20 5.15
N GLN A 200 9.34 -2.49 3.84
CA GLN A 200 9.89 -3.71 3.25
C GLN A 200 10.75 -3.41 2.04
N ARG A 201 11.59 -4.37 1.62
CA ARG A 201 12.31 -4.30 0.34
C ARG A 201 11.64 -5.22 -0.67
N LEU A 202 10.91 -4.63 -1.62
CA LEU A 202 10.07 -5.32 -2.60
C LEU A 202 10.71 -5.42 -3.99
N ILE A 203 12.04 -5.31 -4.08
CA ILE A 203 12.75 -5.26 -5.37
C ILE A 203 12.63 -6.52 -6.22
N TYR A 204 12.26 -7.65 -5.61
CA TYR A 204 12.03 -8.93 -6.29
C TYR A 204 10.55 -9.31 -6.33
N ASP A 205 9.67 -8.43 -5.83
CA ASP A 205 8.26 -8.76 -5.76
C ASP A 205 7.56 -8.49 -7.10
N GLN A 206 7.35 -9.55 -7.86
CA GLN A 206 6.70 -9.53 -9.17
C GLN A 206 5.27 -8.97 -9.11
N PHE A 207 4.54 -9.23 -8.04
CA PHE A 207 3.16 -8.82 -7.91
C PHE A 207 3.03 -7.30 -7.70
N LEU A 208 3.99 -6.69 -6.99
CA LEU A 208 4.08 -5.24 -6.90
C LEU A 208 4.22 -4.58 -8.28
N TYR A 209 5.05 -5.13 -9.16
CA TYR A 209 5.19 -4.62 -10.53
C TYR A 209 3.87 -4.75 -11.32
N VAL A 210 3.19 -5.90 -11.24
CA VAL A 210 1.87 -6.08 -11.86
C VAL A 210 0.88 -5.01 -11.37
N LEU A 211 0.86 -4.73 -10.07
CA LEU A 211 0.00 -3.70 -9.48
C LEU A 211 0.36 -2.29 -9.97
N TYR A 212 1.63 -1.94 -10.06
CA TYR A 212 2.06 -0.65 -10.59
C TYR A 212 1.57 -0.46 -12.04
N PHE A 213 1.75 -1.46 -12.89
CA PHE A 213 1.33 -1.36 -14.30
C PHE A 213 -0.17 -1.61 -14.53
N SER A 214 -0.94 -2.00 -13.50
CA SER A 214 -2.39 -2.22 -13.60
C SER A 214 -3.16 -1.00 -14.10
N TYR A 215 -2.65 0.20 -13.84
CA TYR A 215 -3.20 1.45 -14.37
C TYR A 215 -3.34 1.44 -15.90
N PHE A 216 -2.29 0.99 -16.61
CA PHE A 216 -2.27 0.96 -18.08
C PHE A 216 -3.09 -0.19 -18.64
N MET A 217 -3.12 -1.33 -17.95
CA MET A 217 -3.94 -2.48 -18.36
C MET A 217 -5.43 -2.10 -18.40
N ARG A 218 -5.91 -1.29 -17.44
CA ARG A 218 -7.31 -0.87 -17.37
C ARG A 218 -7.72 0.17 -18.41
N GLN A 219 -6.78 0.96 -18.96
CA GLN A 219 -7.11 1.95 -19.99
C GLN A 219 -7.54 1.32 -21.32
N LYS A 220 -7.01 0.13 -21.65
CA LYS A 220 -7.38 -0.58 -22.88
C LYS A 220 -8.79 -1.16 -22.80
N THR A 221 -9.21 -1.67 -21.64
CA THR A 221 -10.54 -2.28 -21.48
C THR A 221 -11.66 -1.25 -21.66
N LEU A 222 -11.54 -0.08 -21.03
CA LEU A 222 -12.54 1.00 -21.15
C LEU A 222 -12.64 1.56 -22.58
N ARG A 223 -11.53 1.63 -23.32
CA ARG A 223 -11.52 2.07 -24.72
C ARG A 223 -12.19 1.09 -25.68
N ILE A 224 -12.21 -0.20 -25.36
CA ILE A 224 -12.87 -1.23 -26.17
C ILE A 224 -14.38 -1.15 -25.96
N ASP A 225 -14.83 -0.98 -24.72
CA ASP A 225 -16.26 -0.86 -24.38
C ASP A 225 -16.86 0.42 -25.00
N ASP A 226 -16.19 1.56 -24.90
CA ASP A 226 -16.61 2.82 -25.55
C ASP A 226 -16.66 2.71 -27.10
N GLY A 227 -15.84 1.84 -27.68
CA GLY A 227 -15.81 1.56 -29.13
C GLY A 227 -16.97 0.66 -29.58
N LEU A 228 -17.33 -0.33 -28.77
CA LEU A 228 -18.45 -1.26 -29.05
C LEU A 228 -19.81 -0.58 -28.89
N ASP A 229 -19.95 0.31 -27.90
CA ASP A 229 -21.18 1.09 -27.70
C ASP A 229 -21.44 2.08 -28.85
N LYS A 230 -20.38 2.67 -29.42
CA LYS A 230 -20.51 3.53 -30.61
C LYS A 230 -20.89 2.74 -31.87
N VAL A 231 -20.38 1.53 -32.04
CA VAL A 231 -20.71 0.66 -33.19
C VAL A 231 -22.15 0.11 -33.08
N SER A 232 -22.62 -0.20 -31.86
CA SER A 232 -23.99 -0.68 -31.65
C SER A 232 -25.05 0.43 -31.75
N GLY A 233 -24.73 1.66 -31.34
CA GLY A 233 -25.58 2.84 -31.56
C GLY A 233 -25.76 3.19 -33.04
N SER A 234 -24.67 3.14 -33.82
CA SER A 234 -24.71 3.40 -35.27
C SER A 234 -25.54 2.37 -36.06
N ARG A 235 -25.55 1.09 -35.64
CA ARG A 235 -26.40 0.07 -36.30
C ARG A 235 -27.89 0.24 -36.05
N LYS A 236 -28.30 0.83 -34.92
CA LYS A 236 -29.72 1.10 -34.62
C LYS A 236 -30.29 2.27 -35.42
N GLU A 237 -29.46 3.23 -35.81
CA GLU A 237 -29.90 4.35 -36.66
C GLU A 237 -30.06 3.92 -38.12
N MET A 238 -29.31 2.93 -38.59
CA MET A 238 -29.43 2.41 -39.96
C MET A 238 -30.58 1.40 -40.18
N SER A 239 -31.23 0.89 -39.12
CA SER A 239 -32.40 0.00 -39.27
C SER A 239 -33.74 0.74 -39.25
N ASN A 240 -33.73 2.07 -39.10
CA ASN A 240 -34.91 2.93 -39.03
C ASN A 240 -35.03 3.86 -40.25
N VAL A 241 -34.30 3.57 -41.33
CA VAL A 241 -34.41 4.22 -42.65
C VAL A 241 -34.80 3.16 -43.66
#